data_AF-A0A644YEY6-F1
#
_entry.id   AF-A0A644YEY6-F1
#
_cell.length_a   1.000
_cell.length_b   1.000
_cell.length_c   1.000
_cell.angle_alpha   90.00
_cell.angle_beta   90.00
_cell.angle_gamma   90.00
#
_symmetry.space_group_name_H-M   'P 1'
#
loop_
_entity.id
_entity.type
_entity.pdbx_description
1 polymer ?
#
loop_
_entity_poly.entity_id
_entity_poly.type
_entity_poly.pdbx_seq_one_letter_code
_entity_poly.pdbx_strand_id
1 'polypeptide(L)'
;MNIEPLADKFLAFGWDVAEVDGHDVAALTEALEQPRSAKDRPLALICRTVKGKGVSYMENQAGWHGASICDADYIRAMADLNRTTEVE
;
A
#
# COMPACT_ATOMS: atom_id res chain seq x y z
N MET A 1 17.57 7.91 -2.30
CA MET A 1 17.78 7.51 -0.89
C MET A 1 17.38 6.05 -0.77
N ASN A 2 18.26 5.16 -0.31
CA ASN A 2 17.92 3.76 -0.07
C ASN A 2 17.46 3.61 1.39
N ILE A 3 16.24 3.13 1.59
CA ILE A 3 15.63 2.96 2.92
C ILE A 3 15.72 1.52 3.43
N GLU A 4 16.15 0.57 2.61
CA GLU A 4 16.23 -0.85 2.99
C GLU A 4 17.46 -1.16 3.87
N PRO A 5 17.42 -2.26 4.66
CA PRO A 5 16.25 -3.09 4.98
C PRO A 5 15.32 -2.38 5.98
N LEU A 6 14.07 -2.13 5.59
CA LEU A 6 13.14 -1.34 6.41
C LEU A 6 12.64 -2.11 7.64
N ALA A 7 12.35 -3.40 7.48
CA ALA A 7 11.90 -4.27 8.58
C ALA A 7 12.93 -4.34 9.71
N ASP A 8 14.20 -4.60 9.37
CA ASP A 8 15.29 -4.69 10.34
C ASP A 8 15.47 -3.40 11.14
N LYS A 9 15.25 -2.25 10.50
CA LYS A 9 15.32 -0.94 11.18
C LYS A 9 14.24 -0.83 12.25
N PHE A 10 12.99 -1.20 11.95
CA PHE A 10 11.91 -1.19 12.96
C PHE A 10 12.13 -2.23 14.07
N LEU A 11 12.59 -3.44 13.73
CA LEU A 11 12.95 -4.46 14.70
C LEU A 11 14.04 -3.95 15.67
N ALA A 12 15.05 -3.24 15.17
CA ALA A 12 16.11 -2.65 15.99
C ALA A 12 15.59 -1.55 16.95
N PHE A 13 14.48 -0.87 16.61
CA PHE A 13 13.80 0.07 17.50
C PHE A 13 12.82 -0.61 18.48
N GLY A 14 12.76 -1.94 18.51
CA GLY A 14 11.90 -2.69 19.43
C GLY A 14 10.44 -2.80 18.99
N TRP A 15 10.13 -2.58 17.71
CA TRP A 15 8.79 -2.76 17.16
C TRP A 15 8.55 -4.23 16.80
N ASP A 16 7.29 -4.67 16.83
CA ASP A 16 6.87 -5.84 16.07
C ASP A 16 6.74 -5.43 14.60
N VAL A 17 7.10 -6.32 13.67
CA VAL A 17 7.08 -6.03 12.24
C VAL A 17 6.36 -7.13 11.49
N ALA A 18 5.48 -6.74 10.57
CA ALA A 18 4.84 -7.63 9.60
C ALA A 18 4.92 -7.00 8.21
N GLU A 19 5.04 -7.82 7.17
CA GLU A 19 5.00 -7.38 5.78
C GLU A 19 3.83 -8.04 5.05
N VAL A 20 3.09 -7.27 4.25
CA VAL A 20 1.90 -7.76 3.54
C VAL A 20 1.79 -7.13 2.16
N ASP A 21 1.01 -7.75 1.26
CA ASP A 21 0.49 -7.07 0.08
C ASP A 21 -0.50 -5.98 0.54
N GLY A 22 -0.21 -4.73 0.19
CA GLY A 22 -1.02 -3.58 0.58
C GLY A 22 -2.33 -3.45 -0.21
N HIS A 23 -2.57 -4.31 -1.19
CA HIS A 23 -3.82 -4.36 -1.96
C HIS A 23 -4.68 -5.58 -1.61
N ASP A 24 -4.23 -6.44 -0.71
CA ASP A 24 -5.02 -7.56 -0.20
C ASP A 24 -5.67 -7.17 1.13
N VAL A 25 -6.98 -6.88 1.08
CA VAL A 25 -7.76 -6.45 2.25
C VAL A 25 -7.83 -7.55 3.31
N ALA A 26 -7.85 -8.83 2.91
CA ALA A 26 -7.89 -9.94 3.85
C ALA A 26 -6.55 -10.07 4.59
N ALA A 27 -5.44 -10.02 3.85
CA ALA A 27 -4.11 -10.04 4.45
C ALA A 27 -3.86 -8.85 5.38
N LEU A 28 -4.32 -7.65 5.01
CA LEU A 28 -4.27 -6.47 5.87
C LEU A 28 -5.08 -6.66 7.16
N THR A 29 -6.29 -7.19 7.05
CA THR A 29 -7.17 -7.42 8.21
C THR A 29 -6.55 -8.44 9.16
N GLU A 30 -6.11 -9.59 8.64
CA GLU A 30 -5.42 -10.61 9.42
C GLU A 30 -4.18 -10.03 10.11
N ALA A 31 -3.35 -9.31 9.37
CA ALA A 31 -2.14 -8.73 9.89
C ALA A 31 -2.38 -7.60 10.89
N LEU A 32 -3.57 -7.00 10.97
CA LEU A 32 -3.93 -6.02 12.01
C LEU A 32 -4.51 -6.70 13.25
N GLU A 33 -5.28 -7.77 13.07
CA GLU A 33 -5.96 -8.50 14.16
C GLU A 33 -5.06 -9.52 14.87
N GLN A 34 -3.93 -9.91 14.26
CA GLN A 34 -3.00 -10.88 14.85
C GLN A 34 -2.58 -10.47 16.28
N PRO A 35 -2.77 -11.37 17.28
CA PRO A 35 -2.35 -11.12 18.65
C PRO A 35 -0.85 -10.84 18.72
N ARG A 36 -0.47 -9.76 19.41
CA ARG A 36 0.96 -9.39 19.54
C ARG A 36 1.63 -10.11 20.69
N SER A 37 2.89 -10.45 20.46
CA SER A 37 3.72 -11.20 21.40
C SER A 37 4.00 -10.44 22.70
N ALA A 38 3.99 -9.11 22.66
CA ALA A 38 4.12 -8.24 23.82
C ALA A 38 3.08 -7.12 23.78
N LYS A 39 2.39 -6.89 24.91
CA LYS A 39 1.34 -5.86 25.03
C LYS A 39 1.87 -4.41 24.91
N ASP A 40 3.18 -4.22 25.04
CA ASP A 40 3.81 -2.89 25.10
C ASP A 40 4.67 -2.54 23.87
N ARG A 41 4.68 -3.40 22.83
CA ARG A 41 5.43 -3.14 21.59
C ARG A 41 4.52 -2.57 20.50
N PRO A 42 4.86 -1.45 19.86
CA PRO A 42 4.15 -0.97 18.69
C PRO A 42 4.38 -1.90 17.48
N LEU A 43 3.42 -1.90 16.54
CA LEU A 43 3.50 -2.66 15.29
C LEU A 43 3.84 -1.75 14.11
N ALA A 44 4.82 -2.17 13.30
CA ALA A 44 5.06 -1.64 11.97
C ALA A 44 4.55 -2.64 10.94
N LEU A 45 3.45 -2.29 10.26
CA LEU A 45 2.94 -3.07 9.12
C LEU A 45 3.48 -2.46 7.83
N ILE A 46 4.39 -3.16 7.15
CA ILE A 46 5.01 -2.72 5.91
C ILE A 46 4.18 -3.26 4.75
N CYS A 47 3.35 -2.38 4.16
CA CYS A 47 2.50 -2.71 3.04
C CYS A 47 3.24 -2.52 1.70
N ARG A 48 3.44 -3.60 0.94
CA ARG A 48 3.97 -3.54 -0.42
C ARG A 48 2.84 -3.06 -1.35
N THR A 49 2.98 -1.86 -1.91
CA THR A 49 1.93 -1.20 -2.71
C THR A 49 2.42 -0.81 -4.10
N VAL A 50 1.46 -0.44 -4.95
CA VAL A 50 1.69 0.14 -6.28
C VAL A 50 1.11 1.53 -6.22
N LYS A 51 1.95 2.54 -6.42
CA LYS A 51 1.49 3.93 -6.44
C LYS A 51 0.57 4.14 -7.64
N GLY A 52 -0.64 4.65 -7.43
CA GLY A 52 -1.63 4.83 -8.50
C GLY A 52 -2.33 3.54 -8.94
N LYS A 53 -2.33 2.49 -8.09
CA LYS A 53 -2.98 1.19 -8.34
C LYS A 53 -4.37 1.36 -8.94
N GLY A 54 -4.66 0.60 -10.00
CA GLY A 54 -5.97 0.56 -10.64
C GLY A 54 -6.17 1.62 -11.73
N VAL A 55 -5.24 2.56 -11.90
CA VAL A 55 -5.23 3.51 -13.02
C VAL A 55 -3.94 3.30 -13.82
N SER A 56 -4.07 2.66 -14.98
CA SER A 56 -2.97 2.08 -15.77
C SER A 56 -1.83 3.05 -16.07
N TYR A 57 -2.16 4.32 -16.34
CA TYR A 57 -1.19 5.36 -16.68
C TYR A 57 -0.63 6.12 -15.46
N MET A 58 -1.18 5.87 -14.27
CA MET A 58 -0.67 6.41 -13.01
C MET A 58 0.18 5.40 -12.24
N GLU A 59 0.08 4.11 -12.56
CA GLU A 59 0.82 3.05 -11.86
C GLU A 59 2.34 3.26 -11.93
N ASN A 60 2.96 3.31 -10.75
CA ASN A 60 4.40 3.51 -10.54
C ASN A 60 4.97 4.78 -11.17
N GLN A 61 4.12 5.78 -11.44
CA GLN A 61 4.54 7.04 -12.04
C GLN A 61 4.80 8.11 -10.97
N ALA A 62 6.03 8.64 -10.94
CA ALA A 62 6.43 9.66 -9.98
C ALA A 62 5.62 10.96 -10.15
N GLY A 63 5.34 11.38 -11.40
CA GLY A 63 4.65 12.63 -11.73
C GLY A 63 3.26 12.77 -11.11
N TRP A 64 2.56 11.66 -10.88
CA TRP A 64 1.24 11.65 -10.25
C TRP A 64 1.27 11.74 -8.72
N HIS A 65 2.41 12.12 -8.10
CA HIS A 65 2.46 12.34 -6.64
C HIS A 65 1.60 13.53 -6.19
N GLY A 66 1.62 14.61 -6.97
CA GLY A 66 0.91 15.85 -6.64
C GLY A 66 0.39 16.58 -7.88
N ALA A 67 0.33 15.90 -9.03
CA ALA A 67 -0.32 16.44 -10.20
C ALA A 67 -1.84 16.51 -9.98
N SER A 68 -2.45 17.61 -10.40
CA SER A 68 -3.91 17.74 -10.43
C SER A 68 -4.51 16.85 -11.52
N ILE A 69 -5.70 16.31 -11.27
CA ILE A 69 -6.45 15.49 -12.22
C ILE A 69 -7.40 16.43 -12.99
N CYS A 70 -7.25 16.53 -14.31
CA CYS A 70 -8.22 17.25 -15.14
C CYS A 70 -9.38 16.35 -15.57
N ASP A 71 -10.42 16.92 -16.20
CA ASP A 71 -11.60 16.17 -16.62
C ASP A 71 -11.26 14.99 -17.55
N ALA A 72 -10.29 15.16 -18.46
CA ALA A 72 -9.84 14.10 -19.34
C ALA A 72 -9.15 12.96 -18.58
N ASP A 73 -8.33 13.29 -17.58
CA ASP A 73 -7.66 12.31 -16.73
C ASP A 73 -8.69 11.54 -15.90
N TYR A 74 -9.68 12.24 -15.33
CA TYR A 74 -10.76 11.65 -14.55
C TYR A 74 -11.55 10.62 -15.37
N ILE A 75 -12.02 11.00 -16.56
CA ILE A 75 -12.79 10.10 -17.44
C ILE A 75 -11.98 8.83 -17.74
N ARG A 76 -10.69 8.98 -18.07
CA ARG A 76 -9.81 7.85 -18.36
C ARG A 76 -9.55 6.98 -17.12
N ALA A 77 -9.32 7.58 -15.96
CA ALA A 77 -9.08 6.86 -14.72
C ALA A 77 -10.30 6.05 -14.29
N MET A 78 -11.50 6.62 -14.40
CA MET A 78 -12.75 5.91 -14.10
C MET A 78 -12.98 4.73 -15.05
N ALA A 79 -12.59 4.85 -16.32
CA ALA A 79 -12.64 3.72 -17.26
C ALA A 79 -11.69 2.58 -16.88
N ASP A 80 -10.53 2.88 -16.26
CA ASP A 80 -9.63 1.84 -15.73
C ASP A 80 -10.21 1.18 -14.47
N LEU A 81 -10.73 1.98 -13.54
CA LEU A 81 -11.29 1.48 -12.28
C LEU A 81 -12.53 0.61 -12.49
N ASN A 82 -13.45 1.03 -13.35
CA ASN A 82 -14.69 0.27 -13.63
C ASN A 82 -14.40 -1.09 -14.29
N ARG A 83 -13.37 -1.18 -15.14
CA ARG A 83 -12.95 -2.46 -15.73
C ARG A 83 -12.38 -3.42 -14.70
N THR A 84 -11.80 -2.90 -13.63
CA THR A 84 -11.20 -3.71 -12.56
C THR A 84 -12.28 -4.31 -11.66
N THR A 85 -13.37 -3.58 -11.41
CA THR A 85 -14.50 -4.05 -10.59
C THR A 85 -15.40 -5.09 -11.24
N GLU A 86 -15.28 -5.32 -12.55
CA GLU A 86 -16.09 -6.32 -13.27
C GLU A 86 -15.47 -7.74 -13.24
N VAL A 87 -14.29 -7.92 -12.63
CA VAL A 87 -13.49 -9.17 -12.69
C VAL A 87 -13.29 -9.83 -11.32
N GLU A 88 -13.89 -9.31 -10.25
CA GLU A 88 -13.97 -9.97 -8.92
C GLU A 88 -15.34 -10.60 -8.67
#